data_AF-A0A9P5UZ93-F1
#
_entry.id   AF-A0A9P5UZ93-F1
#
_cell.length_a   1.000
_cell.length_b   1.000
_cell.length_c   1.000
_cell.angle_alpha   90.00
_cell.angle_beta   90.00
_cell.angle_gamma   90.00
#
_symmetry.space_group_name_H-M   'P 1'
#
loop_
_entity.id
_entity.type
_entity.pdbx_description
1 polymer ?
#
loop_
_entity_poly.entity_id
_entity_poly.type
_entity_poly.pdbx_seq_one_letter_code
_entity_poly.pdbx_strand_id
1 'polypeptide(L)'
;MALFVNALKSKFDIHVVKHIDLQDLSIDMTGPDQWTNSVASNRLVARLAYIPGFKWPIKQVQLRIIFQEAGKDVGKLESPFTPASVVDGSSVTSSINTSTMTIFPDAHSIFADFISELTTNPAHTFSIKGSADIQFNLGLLGVHTINGVDFISDLTLRGLNSLPDLKCTGVTEVVRTAPYEVTVKALFTVNNPSQLELTLGDLQLAVYSLGDAKDETKPEQLLGTVKLPELKLTQDVNEGKAAVMVLDTSLEATQEFLKRTEGERVVVLKGFGKTSGHAAINAGLAKLRTTVAIPVFAVPDL
;
A
#
# COMPACT_ATOMS: atom_id res chain seq x y z
N MET A 1 -35.33 10.40 30.24
CA MET A 1 -33.89 10.52 29.93
C MET A 1 -33.21 9.14 29.83
N ALA A 2 -33.13 8.37 30.93
CA ALA A 2 -32.61 7.00 30.90
C ALA A 2 -33.33 6.10 29.89
N LEU A 3 -34.65 6.20 29.77
CA LEU A 3 -35.45 5.43 28.79
C LEU A 3 -35.10 5.70 27.32
N PHE A 4 -34.80 6.94 26.92
CA PHE A 4 -34.45 7.27 25.54
C PHE A 4 -33.01 6.83 25.21
N VAL A 5 -32.07 7.07 26.13
CA VAL A 5 -30.69 6.60 25.99
C VAL A 5 -30.63 5.08 26.04
N ASN A 6 -31.44 4.42 26.88
CA ASN A 6 -31.54 2.97 26.92
C ASN A 6 -32.26 2.41 25.70
N ALA A 7 -33.28 3.09 25.16
CA ALA A 7 -33.90 2.72 23.89
C ALA A 7 -32.90 2.84 22.73
N LEU A 8 -32.12 3.93 22.65
CA LEU A 8 -31.03 4.08 21.70
C LEU A 8 -29.99 2.97 21.87
N LYS A 9 -29.46 2.75 23.07
CA LYS A 9 -28.51 1.67 23.37
C LYS A 9 -29.05 0.29 22.96
N SER A 10 -30.32 -0.01 23.24
CA SER A 10 -30.97 -1.27 22.81
C SER A 10 -31.14 -1.38 21.29
N LYS A 11 -31.17 -0.26 20.56
CA LYS A 11 -31.17 -0.24 19.09
C LYS A 11 -29.78 -0.38 18.50
N PHE A 12 -28.72 -0.05 19.26
CA PHE A 12 -27.31 -0.23 18.87
C PHE A 12 -26.75 -1.63 19.15
N ASP A 13 -27.42 -2.42 19.98
CA ASP A 13 -27.16 -3.87 20.17
C ASP A 13 -27.57 -4.70 18.94
N ILE A 14 -28.35 -4.09 18.04
CA ILE A 14 -28.64 -4.59 16.69
C ILE A 14 -27.41 -4.24 15.85
N HIS A 15 -26.91 -5.14 14.99
CA HIS A 15 -25.86 -4.87 14.00
C HIS A 15 -26.15 -3.60 13.17
N VAL A 16 -25.86 -2.42 13.72
CA VAL A 16 -26.28 -1.13 13.19
C VAL A 16 -25.35 -0.78 12.05
N VAL A 17 -24.06 -1.03 12.18
CA VAL A 17 -23.12 -0.97 11.06
C VAL A 17 -23.31 -2.23 10.23
N LYS A 18 -23.81 -2.09 9.00
CA LYS A 18 -24.05 -3.19 8.05
C LYS A 18 -22.87 -3.47 7.16
N HIS A 19 -22.13 -2.43 6.80
CA HIS A 19 -21.04 -2.50 5.83
C HIS A 19 -20.14 -1.29 6.01
N ILE A 20 -18.85 -1.46 5.80
CA ILE A 20 -17.87 -0.37 5.73
C ILE A 20 -17.19 -0.45 4.36
N ASP A 21 -17.07 0.69 3.71
CA ASP A 21 -16.31 0.87 2.47
C ASP A 21 -15.14 1.84 2.74
N LEU A 22 -13.94 1.49 2.26
CA LEU A 22 -12.78 2.38 2.20
C LEU A 22 -12.57 2.83 0.76
N GLN A 23 -12.53 4.13 0.51
CA GLN A 23 -12.24 4.65 -0.84
C GLN A 23 -10.75 4.76 -1.11
N ASP A 24 -9.97 5.05 -0.08
CA ASP A 24 -8.53 5.19 -0.13
C ASP A 24 -7.89 4.65 1.15
N LEU A 25 -6.63 4.23 1.03
CA LEU A 25 -5.82 3.80 2.16
C LEU A 25 -4.38 4.25 1.95
N SER A 26 -3.87 5.06 2.87
CA SER A 26 -2.46 5.43 2.93
C SER A 26 -1.76 4.57 3.97
N ILE A 27 -0.65 3.94 3.61
CA ILE A 27 0.21 3.16 4.51
C ILE A 27 1.63 3.71 4.40
N ASP A 28 2.20 4.13 5.53
CA ASP A 28 3.59 4.52 5.66
C ASP A 28 4.34 3.51 6.53
N MET A 29 5.30 2.86 5.90
CA MET A 29 6.12 1.78 6.44
C MET A 29 7.57 2.23 6.70
N THR A 30 7.81 3.55 6.79
CA THR A 30 9.14 4.12 7.05
C THR A 30 9.44 4.34 8.53
N GLY A 31 8.51 3.95 9.40
CA GLY A 31 8.66 4.05 10.85
C GLY A 31 9.85 3.24 11.38
N PRO A 32 10.39 3.61 12.55
CA PRO A 32 11.55 2.94 13.15
C PRO A 32 11.24 1.51 13.63
N ASP A 33 9.99 1.21 13.95
CA ASP A 33 9.54 -0.13 14.35
C ASP A 33 8.90 -0.85 13.17
N GLN A 34 9.52 -1.97 12.79
CA GLN A 34 9.19 -2.77 11.61
C GLN A 34 7.81 -3.44 11.64
N TRP A 35 7.12 -3.39 12.77
CA TRP A 35 5.80 -4.01 12.95
C TRP A 35 4.75 -2.96 13.37
N THR A 36 5.08 -1.69 13.19
CA THR A 36 4.13 -0.59 13.28
C THR A 36 4.13 0.19 11.99
N ASN A 37 2.94 0.53 11.50
CA ASN A 37 2.79 1.33 10.29
C ASN A 37 1.85 2.49 10.58
N SER A 38 2.10 3.62 9.94
CA SER A 38 1.14 4.73 9.98
C SER A 38 0.09 4.50 8.90
N VAL A 39 -1.18 4.53 9.28
CA VAL A 39 -2.31 4.28 8.38
C VAL A 39 -3.26 5.47 8.42
N ALA A 40 -3.73 5.87 7.24
CA ALA A 40 -4.74 6.91 7.09
C ALA A 40 -5.72 6.58 5.97
N SER A 41 -6.89 7.23 6.00
CA SER A 41 -7.90 7.16 4.94
C SER A 41 -8.68 8.47 4.94
N ASN A 42 -8.80 9.13 3.80
CA ASN A 42 -9.54 10.38 3.66
C ASN A 42 -11.05 10.12 3.65
N ARG A 43 -11.48 8.95 3.19
CA ARG A 43 -12.89 8.62 3.09
C ARG A 43 -13.22 7.16 3.41
N LEU A 44 -13.83 7.02 4.59
CA LEU A 44 -14.51 5.83 5.07
C LEU A 44 -16.02 6.06 5.02
N VAL A 45 -16.76 5.10 4.46
CA VAL A 45 -18.23 5.13 4.42
C VAL A 45 -18.78 3.93 5.18
N ALA A 46 -19.45 4.18 6.29
CA ALA A 46 -20.18 3.17 7.04
C ALA A 46 -21.66 3.24 6.68
N ARG A 47 -22.26 2.12 6.29
CA ARG A 47 -23.69 2.00 6.05
C ARG A 47 -24.37 1.52 7.32
N LEU A 48 -25.23 2.35 7.87
CA LEU A 48 -26.01 2.05 9.05
C LEU A 48 -27.37 1.44 8.69
N ALA A 49 -27.97 0.75 9.65
CA ALA A 49 -29.35 0.32 9.56
C ALA A 49 -30.28 1.53 9.34
N TYR A 50 -31.13 1.44 8.32
CA TYR A 50 -32.14 2.45 8.05
C TYR A 50 -33.27 2.37 9.08
N ILE A 51 -33.61 3.50 9.68
CA ILE A 51 -34.73 3.64 10.60
C ILE A 51 -35.67 4.71 10.02
N PRO A 52 -36.89 4.33 9.57
CA PRO A 52 -37.84 5.28 9.00
C PRO A 52 -38.11 6.47 9.95
N GLY A 53 -38.03 7.69 9.42
CA GLY A 53 -38.29 8.93 10.17
C GLY A 53 -37.18 9.34 11.16
N PHE A 54 -36.09 8.58 11.25
CA PHE A 54 -34.95 8.88 12.11
C PHE A 54 -33.74 9.31 11.28
N LYS A 55 -33.13 10.44 11.66
CA LYS A 55 -31.85 10.88 11.11
C LYS A 55 -30.80 10.76 12.18
N TRP A 56 -29.74 10.00 11.90
CA TRP A 56 -28.60 9.85 12.81
C TRP A 56 -27.94 11.21 13.06
N PRO A 57 -27.94 11.76 14.29
CA PRO A 57 -27.35 13.06 14.59
C PRO A 57 -25.85 12.91 14.94
N ILE A 58 -25.12 12.16 14.12
CA ILE A 58 -23.72 11.81 14.34
C ILE A 58 -22.84 13.04 14.09
N LYS A 59 -21.88 13.27 15.00
CA LYS A 59 -20.93 14.38 14.95
C LYS A 59 -19.50 13.89 14.73
N GLN A 60 -19.09 12.88 15.49
CA GLN A 60 -17.73 12.32 15.44
C GLN A 60 -17.76 10.82 15.71
N VAL A 61 -16.75 10.11 15.19
CA VAL A 61 -16.56 8.68 15.42
C VAL A 61 -15.12 8.41 15.82
N GLN A 62 -14.93 7.45 16.71
CA GLN A 62 -13.63 6.86 17.04
C GLN A 62 -13.70 5.39 16.64
N LEU A 63 -12.66 4.87 16.00
CA LEU A 63 -12.62 3.48 15.52
C LEU A 63 -11.53 2.70 16.24
N ARG A 64 -11.86 1.51 16.71
CA ARG A 64 -10.92 0.47 17.12
C ARG A 64 -11.05 -0.67 16.12
N ILE A 65 -10.08 -0.81 15.23
CA ILE A 65 -10.10 -1.73 14.11
C ILE A 65 -9.10 -2.86 14.37
N ILE A 66 -9.51 -4.09 14.08
CA ILE A 66 -8.66 -5.26 13.91
C ILE A 66 -8.75 -5.66 12.45
N PHE A 67 -7.60 -5.67 11.78
CA PHE A 67 -7.45 -6.16 10.42
C PHE A 67 -7.37 -7.68 10.46
N GLN A 68 -8.07 -8.34 9.54
CA GLN A 68 -8.06 -9.79 9.41
C GLN A 68 -7.71 -10.21 7.99
N GLU A 69 -6.83 -11.19 7.88
CA GLU A 69 -6.42 -11.81 6.62
C GLU A 69 -6.63 -13.31 6.76
N ALA A 70 -7.32 -13.92 5.78
CA ALA A 70 -7.70 -15.34 5.82
C ALA A 70 -8.34 -15.77 7.17
N GLY A 71 -9.14 -14.89 7.78
CA GLY A 71 -9.84 -15.12 9.06
C GLY A 71 -8.97 -15.03 10.31
N LYS A 72 -7.68 -14.66 10.19
CA LYS A 72 -6.76 -14.46 11.31
C LYS A 72 -6.51 -12.99 11.57
N ASP A 73 -6.37 -12.62 12.84
CA ASP A 73 -6.12 -11.23 13.25
C ASP A 73 -4.67 -10.86 12.92
N VAL A 74 -4.48 -9.76 12.19
CA VAL A 74 -3.17 -9.34 11.68
C VAL A 74 -2.60 -8.19 12.47
N GLY A 75 -3.43 -7.17 12.71
CA GLY A 75 -3.01 -5.99 13.44
C GLY A 75 -4.19 -5.18 13.90
N LYS A 76 -3.91 -4.24 14.79
CA LYS A 76 -4.91 -3.36 15.39
C LYS A 76 -4.57 -1.89 15.12
N LEU A 77 -5.61 -1.08 15.02
CA LEU A 77 -5.53 0.37 14.87
C LEU A 77 -6.58 1.01 15.77
N GLU A 78 -6.19 2.07 16.48
CA GLU A 78 -7.12 2.94 17.19
C GLU A 78 -7.00 4.35 16.64
N SER A 79 -8.11 4.87 16.12
CA SER A 79 -8.17 6.25 15.64
C SER A 79 -8.49 7.21 16.80
N PRO A 80 -8.13 8.50 16.70
CA PRO A 80 -8.79 9.53 17.50
C PRO A 80 -10.24 9.74 17.03
N PHE A 81 -11.01 10.53 17.79
CA PHE A 81 -12.33 11.00 17.33
C PHE A 81 -12.16 11.89 16.08
N THR A 82 -12.76 11.47 14.97
CA THR A 82 -12.78 12.19 13.70
C THR A 82 -14.18 12.69 13.38
N PRO A 83 -14.32 13.89 12.76
CA PRO A 83 -15.61 14.37 12.28
C PRO A 83 -16.31 13.35 11.37
N ALA A 84 -17.62 13.26 11.49
CA ALA A 84 -18.44 12.37 10.68
C ALA A 84 -19.73 13.08 10.24
N SER A 85 -20.18 12.78 9.03
CA SER A 85 -21.35 13.40 8.41
C SER A 85 -22.28 12.33 7.85
N VAL A 86 -23.59 12.55 7.98
CA VAL A 86 -24.62 11.64 7.45
C VAL A 86 -25.12 12.17 6.10
N VAL A 87 -25.04 11.34 5.06
CA VAL A 87 -25.27 11.80 3.68
C VAL A 87 -26.71 11.54 3.21
N ASP A 88 -27.25 10.34 3.45
CA ASP A 88 -28.57 9.91 2.94
C ASP A 88 -29.53 9.42 4.04
N GLY A 89 -29.19 9.69 5.30
CA GLY A 89 -29.93 9.20 6.47
C GLY A 89 -29.55 7.79 6.93
N SER A 90 -28.73 7.06 6.17
CA SER A 90 -28.20 5.73 6.53
C SER A 90 -26.69 5.60 6.35
N SER A 91 -26.06 6.40 5.49
CA SER A 91 -24.64 6.39 5.22
C SER A 91 -23.91 7.46 6.02
N VAL A 92 -22.91 7.05 6.79
CA VAL A 92 -22.01 7.91 7.55
C VAL A 92 -20.67 7.96 6.85
N THR A 93 -20.22 9.15 6.50
CA THR A 93 -18.88 9.37 5.95
C THR A 93 -17.98 9.96 7.04
N SER A 94 -16.77 9.42 7.16
CA SER A 94 -15.73 9.92 8.05
C SER A 94 -14.34 9.66 7.43
N SER A 95 -13.28 9.88 8.20
CA SER A 95 -11.90 9.63 7.83
C SER A 95 -11.18 8.88 8.96
N ILE A 96 -10.06 8.24 8.59
CA ILE A 96 -9.07 7.75 9.54
C ILE A 96 -7.90 8.74 9.45
N ASN A 97 -7.75 9.59 10.46
CA ASN A 97 -6.54 10.41 10.59
C ASN A 97 -5.32 9.49 10.75
N THR A 98 -4.13 9.98 10.42
CA THR A 98 -2.88 9.22 10.59
C THR A 98 -2.81 8.58 11.99
N SER A 99 -2.97 7.27 12.01
CA SER A 99 -3.08 6.45 13.21
C SER A 99 -2.11 5.29 13.10
N THR A 100 -1.54 4.87 14.23
CA THR A 100 -0.62 3.74 14.25
C THR A 100 -1.39 2.43 14.18
N MET A 101 -1.07 1.61 13.18
CA MET A 101 -1.42 0.20 13.12
C MET A 101 -0.28 -0.63 13.70
N THR A 102 -0.55 -1.40 14.74
CA THR A 102 0.41 -2.34 15.34
C THR A 102 0.08 -3.75 14.88
N ILE A 103 1.05 -4.44 14.28
CA ILE A 103 0.93 -5.83 13.86
C ILE A 103 1.09 -6.75 15.08
N PHE A 104 0.30 -7.81 15.17
CA PHE A 104 0.45 -8.78 16.25
C PHE A 104 1.74 -9.60 16.07
N PRO A 105 2.48 -9.92 17.15
CA PRO A 105 3.77 -10.61 17.06
C PRO A 105 3.75 -11.94 16.31
N ASP A 106 2.63 -12.67 16.39
CA ASP A 106 2.41 -13.97 15.75
C ASP A 106 1.85 -13.86 14.32
N ALA A 107 1.51 -12.65 13.88
CA ALA A 107 0.90 -12.37 12.57
C ALA A 107 1.85 -11.73 11.56
N HIS A 108 3.15 -11.64 11.85
CA HIS A 108 4.15 -11.02 10.98
C HIS A 108 4.20 -11.62 9.57
N SER A 109 4.12 -12.96 9.45
CA SER A 109 4.10 -13.64 8.15
C SER A 109 2.80 -13.35 7.39
N ILE A 110 1.67 -13.35 8.08
CA ILE A 110 0.35 -13.06 7.50
C ILE A 110 0.30 -11.62 7.00
N PHE A 111 0.86 -10.67 7.77
CA PHE A 111 0.96 -9.28 7.34
C PHE A 111 1.85 -9.13 6.10
N ALA A 112 2.98 -9.84 6.06
CA ALA A 112 3.84 -9.86 4.88
C ALA A 112 3.11 -10.40 3.64
N ASP A 113 2.32 -11.47 3.79
CA ASP A 113 1.48 -12.00 2.72
C ASP A 113 0.43 -10.97 2.28
N PHE A 114 -0.24 -10.30 3.21
CA PHE A 114 -1.17 -9.20 2.90
C PHE A 114 -0.53 -8.10 2.05
N ILE A 115 0.68 -7.63 2.42
CA ILE A 115 1.42 -6.65 1.62
C ILE A 115 1.84 -7.22 0.26
N SER A 116 2.20 -8.51 0.20
CA SER A 116 2.47 -9.20 -1.06
C SER A 116 1.25 -9.15 -1.97
N GLU A 117 0.09 -9.58 -1.49
CA GLU A 117 -1.13 -9.66 -2.30
C GLU A 117 -1.56 -8.28 -2.80
N LEU A 118 -1.47 -7.24 -1.96
CA LEU A 118 -1.75 -5.85 -2.37
C LEU A 118 -0.76 -5.32 -3.40
N THR A 119 0.48 -5.81 -3.41
CA THR A 119 1.49 -5.36 -4.36
C THR A 119 1.40 -6.13 -5.68
N THR A 120 1.22 -7.45 -5.63
CA THR A 120 1.33 -8.29 -6.83
C THR A 120 0.04 -8.42 -7.62
N ASN A 121 -1.13 -8.33 -6.95
CA ASN A 121 -2.43 -8.52 -7.59
C ASN A 121 -3.13 -7.21 -7.95
N PRO A 122 -4.07 -7.23 -8.91
CA PRO A 122 -4.87 -6.05 -9.27
C PRO A 122 -5.89 -5.66 -8.19
N ALA A 123 -6.31 -6.60 -7.35
CA ALA A 123 -7.15 -6.35 -6.20
C ALA A 123 -6.91 -7.41 -5.11
N HIS A 124 -7.19 -7.04 -3.86
CA HIS A 124 -7.12 -7.94 -2.72
C HIS A 124 -8.29 -7.67 -1.78
N THR A 125 -8.87 -8.75 -1.23
CA THR A 125 -9.98 -8.68 -0.27
C THR A 125 -9.51 -9.15 1.10
N PHE A 126 -9.76 -8.35 2.13
CA PHE A 126 -9.47 -8.65 3.53
C PHE A 126 -10.65 -8.20 4.40
N SER A 127 -10.69 -8.64 5.65
CA SER A 127 -11.78 -8.27 6.56
C SER A 127 -11.30 -7.29 7.62
N ILE A 128 -12.19 -6.44 8.09
CA ILE A 128 -11.99 -5.65 9.29
C ILE A 128 -13.09 -5.97 10.29
N LYS A 129 -12.73 -6.03 11.57
CA LYS A 129 -13.69 -6.11 12.67
C LYS A 129 -13.29 -5.15 13.78
N GLY A 130 -14.22 -4.84 14.67
CA GLY A 130 -13.90 -4.07 15.86
C GLY A 130 -15.10 -3.28 16.35
N SER A 131 -14.83 -2.15 16.99
CA SER A 131 -15.85 -1.35 17.65
C SER A 131 -15.67 0.14 17.38
N ALA A 132 -16.78 0.86 17.26
CA ALA A 132 -16.82 2.30 17.10
C ALA A 132 -17.43 2.99 18.33
N ASP A 133 -16.80 4.08 18.76
CA ASP A 133 -17.40 5.02 19.71
C ASP A 133 -17.97 6.19 18.92
N ILE A 134 -19.27 6.47 19.07
CA ILE A 134 -20.00 7.43 18.24
C ILE A 134 -20.48 8.57 19.13
N GLN A 135 -20.13 9.80 18.77
CA GLN A 135 -20.65 11.01 19.40
C GLN A 135 -21.79 11.59 18.58
N PHE A 136 -22.90 11.90 19.25
CA PHE A 136 -24.10 12.49 18.68
C PHE A 136 -24.37 13.85 19.32
N ASN A 137 -24.92 14.78 18.54
CA ASN A 137 -25.39 16.07 19.04
C ASN A 137 -26.91 16.14 18.95
N LEU A 138 -27.59 16.09 20.08
CA LEU A 138 -29.06 16.16 20.18
C LEU A 138 -29.58 17.59 20.38
N GLY A 139 -28.80 18.61 20.01
CA GLY A 139 -29.17 20.01 20.13
C GLY A 139 -29.27 20.44 21.59
N LEU A 140 -30.48 20.77 22.05
CA LEU A 140 -30.74 21.22 23.43
C LEU A 140 -30.37 20.17 24.50
N LEU A 141 -30.32 18.89 24.13
CA LEU A 141 -29.94 17.80 25.04
C LEU A 141 -28.42 17.62 25.16
N GLY A 142 -27.64 18.32 24.34
CA GLY A 142 -26.18 18.28 24.36
C GLY A 142 -25.57 17.11 23.57
N VAL A 143 -24.28 16.89 23.81
CA VAL A 143 -23.49 15.85 23.15
C VAL A 143 -23.52 14.57 23.99
N HIS A 144 -23.81 13.45 23.36
CA HIS A 144 -23.79 12.13 23.98
C HIS A 144 -22.88 11.18 23.22
N THR A 145 -22.34 10.19 23.92
CA THR A 145 -21.46 9.18 23.35
C THR A 145 -22.07 7.79 23.56
N ILE A 146 -22.08 6.99 22.50
CA ILE A 146 -22.33 5.55 22.56
C ILE A 146 -21.00 4.87 22.28
N ASN A 147 -20.57 4.01 23.19
CA ASN A 147 -19.31 3.32 23.08
C ASN A 147 -19.54 1.87 22.64
N GLY A 148 -18.57 1.30 21.94
CA GLY A 148 -18.53 -0.13 21.66
C GLY A 148 -19.54 -0.61 20.62
N VAL A 149 -19.84 0.18 19.59
CA VAL A 149 -20.70 -0.27 18.48
C VAL A 149 -19.90 -1.20 17.59
N ASP A 150 -20.17 -2.50 17.69
CA ASP A 150 -19.43 -3.52 16.95
C ASP A 150 -19.71 -3.45 15.44
N PHE A 151 -18.69 -3.77 14.65
CA PHE A 151 -18.79 -3.93 13.21
C PHE A 151 -17.87 -5.05 12.70
N ILE A 152 -18.25 -5.60 11.56
CA ILE A 152 -17.42 -6.48 10.73
C ILE A 152 -17.73 -6.18 9.27
N SER A 153 -16.72 -6.13 8.42
CA SER A 153 -16.89 -5.87 6.99
C SER A 153 -15.74 -6.48 6.20
N ASP A 154 -16.06 -7.01 5.02
CA ASP A 154 -15.06 -7.34 4.01
C ASP A 154 -14.79 -6.12 3.15
N LEU A 155 -13.52 -5.87 2.87
CA LEU A 155 -13.01 -4.74 2.12
C LEU A 155 -12.21 -5.24 0.94
N THR A 156 -12.49 -4.71 -0.25
CA THR A 156 -11.68 -4.97 -1.45
C THR A 156 -10.95 -3.70 -1.84
N LEU A 157 -9.62 -3.76 -1.87
CA LEU A 157 -8.79 -2.68 -2.38
C LEU A 157 -8.22 -3.05 -3.75
N ARG A 158 -8.16 -2.07 -4.65
CA ARG A 158 -7.30 -2.20 -5.84
C ARG A 158 -5.85 -2.25 -5.38
N GLY A 159 -5.10 -3.22 -5.87
CA GLY A 159 -3.67 -3.39 -5.60
C GLY A 159 -2.79 -2.75 -6.68
N LEU A 160 -1.47 -2.84 -6.51
CA LEU A 160 -0.49 -2.28 -7.44
C LEU A 160 -0.34 -3.08 -8.74
N ASN A 161 -0.88 -4.31 -8.80
CA ASN A 161 -0.80 -5.20 -9.97
C ASN A 161 0.63 -5.42 -10.49
N SER A 162 1.61 -5.53 -9.59
CA SER A 162 3.04 -5.62 -9.92
C SER A 162 3.58 -4.43 -10.73
N LEU A 163 2.97 -3.24 -10.62
CA LEU A 163 3.40 -2.00 -11.30
C LEU A 163 3.64 -2.21 -12.80
N PRO A 164 2.60 -2.54 -13.59
CA PRO A 164 2.75 -2.93 -14.99
C PRO A 164 3.18 -1.77 -15.90
N ASP A 165 2.95 -0.53 -15.45
CA ASP A 165 3.19 0.71 -16.18
C ASP A 165 4.43 1.46 -15.64
N LEU A 166 5.45 0.74 -15.19
CA LEU A 166 6.72 1.32 -14.78
C LEU A 166 7.58 1.66 -16.00
N LYS A 167 7.92 2.95 -16.17
CA LYS A 167 8.67 3.44 -17.33
C LYS A 167 9.91 4.20 -16.92
N CYS A 168 11.05 3.91 -17.54
CA CYS A 168 12.24 4.76 -17.45
C CYS A 168 12.08 5.92 -18.45
N THR A 169 11.90 7.14 -17.97
CA THR A 169 11.69 8.32 -18.81
C THR A 169 12.98 8.97 -19.29
N GLY A 170 14.11 8.71 -18.62
CA GLY A 170 15.40 9.20 -19.07
C GLY A 170 16.56 8.67 -18.24
N VAL A 171 17.72 8.57 -18.88
CA VAL A 171 19.01 8.32 -18.23
C VAL A 171 19.72 9.66 -18.09
N THR A 172 20.06 10.03 -16.86
CA THR A 172 20.65 11.34 -16.55
C THR A 172 22.16 11.27 -16.43
N GLU A 173 22.71 10.13 -16.01
CA GLU A 173 24.14 9.97 -15.81
C GLU A 173 24.55 8.50 -15.95
N VAL A 174 25.71 8.25 -16.55
CA VAL A 174 26.33 6.92 -16.63
C VAL A 174 27.80 7.07 -16.29
N VAL A 175 28.27 6.38 -15.25
CA VAL A 175 29.65 6.46 -14.76
C VAL A 175 30.13 5.06 -14.39
N ARG A 176 31.38 4.74 -14.77
CA ARG A 176 32.09 3.60 -14.20
C ARG A 176 32.59 3.96 -12.81
N THR A 177 31.97 3.38 -11.79
CA THR A 177 32.24 3.71 -10.38
C THR A 177 33.27 2.78 -9.74
N ALA A 178 33.44 1.57 -10.28
CA ALA A 178 34.49 0.62 -9.90
C ALA A 178 34.95 -0.20 -11.12
N PRO A 179 36.06 -0.96 -11.05
CA PRO A 179 36.56 -1.74 -12.19
C PRO A 179 35.51 -2.65 -12.83
N TYR A 180 34.61 -3.22 -12.01
CA TYR A 180 33.54 -4.10 -12.47
C TYR A 180 32.13 -3.51 -12.30
N GLU A 181 31.99 -2.22 -12.00
CA GLU A 181 30.68 -1.61 -11.75
C GLU A 181 30.42 -0.40 -12.65
N VAL A 182 29.26 -0.40 -13.30
CA VAL A 182 28.71 0.74 -14.02
C VAL A 182 27.46 1.23 -13.30
N THR A 183 27.48 2.49 -12.89
CA THR A 183 26.34 3.16 -12.27
C THR A 183 25.58 3.97 -13.30
N VAL A 184 24.27 3.77 -13.36
CA VAL A 184 23.32 4.47 -14.23
C VAL A 184 22.31 5.18 -13.35
N LYS A 185 22.25 6.51 -13.43
CA LYS A 185 21.19 7.30 -12.81
C LYS A 185 20.09 7.53 -13.84
N ALA A 186 18.86 7.29 -13.43
CA ALA A 186 17.71 7.37 -14.30
C ALA A 186 16.50 7.95 -13.57
N LEU A 187 15.55 8.45 -14.36
CA LEU A 187 14.25 8.92 -13.91
C LEU A 187 13.19 7.93 -14.35
N PHE A 188 12.29 7.62 -13.43
CA PHE A 188 11.18 6.71 -13.64
C PHE A 188 9.84 7.44 -13.47
N THR A 189 8.87 7.01 -14.26
CA THR A 189 7.46 7.31 -14.04
C THR A 189 6.76 6.00 -13.68
N VAL A 190 6.00 6.02 -12.59
CA VAL A 190 5.22 4.89 -12.10
C VAL A 190 3.74 5.27 -12.15
N ASN A 191 2.94 4.57 -12.94
CA ASN A 191 1.49 4.68 -12.82
C ASN A 191 1.00 3.71 -11.74
N ASN A 192 0.39 4.24 -10.69
CA ASN A 192 -0.19 3.48 -9.59
C ASN A 192 -1.69 3.28 -9.84
N PRO A 193 -2.14 2.09 -10.30
CA PRO A 193 -3.55 1.82 -10.60
C PRO A 193 -4.41 1.60 -9.35
N SER A 194 -3.77 1.55 -8.17
CA SER A 194 -4.42 1.24 -6.90
C SER A 194 -5.13 2.46 -6.31
N GLN A 195 -5.92 2.23 -5.26
CA GLN A 195 -6.38 3.30 -4.36
C GLN A 195 -5.49 3.44 -3.12
N LEU A 196 -4.29 2.86 -3.18
CA LEU A 196 -3.30 2.87 -2.10
C LEU A 196 -2.32 4.01 -2.31
N GLU A 197 -2.02 4.72 -1.22
CA GLU A 197 -0.82 5.54 -1.12
C GLU A 197 0.19 4.79 -0.25
N LEU A 198 1.37 4.47 -0.80
CA LEU A 198 2.38 3.68 -0.12
C LEU A 198 3.66 4.48 0.04
N THR A 199 4.14 4.60 1.28
CA THR A 199 5.47 5.13 1.57
C THR A 199 6.35 3.97 2.03
N LEU A 200 7.26 3.56 1.16
CA LEU A 200 8.08 2.34 1.30
C LEU A 200 9.53 2.64 1.72
N GLY A 201 9.93 3.92 1.68
CA GLY A 201 11.30 4.34 1.95
C GLY A 201 12.26 3.86 0.86
N ASP A 202 13.49 3.52 1.25
CA ASP A 202 14.48 3.02 0.30
C ASP A 202 14.13 1.62 -0.19
N LEU A 203 13.93 1.51 -1.51
CA LEU A 203 13.66 0.25 -2.19
C LEU A 203 14.85 -0.18 -3.04
N GLN A 204 15.25 -1.45 -2.97
CA GLN A 204 16.24 -2.07 -3.82
C GLN A 204 15.62 -3.25 -4.58
N LEU A 205 15.78 -3.29 -5.90
CA LEU A 205 15.32 -4.38 -6.75
C LEU A 205 16.51 -4.98 -7.48
N ALA A 206 16.48 -6.29 -7.72
CA ALA A 206 17.44 -6.95 -8.57
C ALA A 206 17.07 -6.70 -10.04
N VAL A 207 18.07 -6.44 -10.86
CA VAL A 207 17.92 -6.16 -12.30
C VAL A 207 18.35 -7.38 -13.08
N TYR A 208 17.47 -7.92 -13.90
CA TYR A 208 17.72 -9.06 -14.76
C TYR A 208 17.56 -8.68 -16.23
N SER A 209 18.27 -9.39 -17.11
CA SER A 209 17.98 -9.35 -18.55
C SER A 209 16.59 -9.90 -18.81
N LEU A 210 15.96 -9.42 -19.89
CA LEU A 210 14.78 -10.08 -20.42
C LEU A 210 15.19 -11.44 -21.00
N GLY A 211 14.85 -12.51 -20.28
CA GLY A 211 14.92 -13.87 -20.82
C GLY A 211 13.83 -14.12 -21.86
N ASP A 212 13.92 -15.23 -22.58
CA ASP A 212 12.88 -15.70 -23.47
C ASP A 212 12.07 -16.81 -22.79
N ALA A 213 10.82 -16.50 -22.44
CA ALA A 213 9.93 -17.45 -21.77
C ALA A 213 9.61 -18.69 -22.62
N LYS A 214 9.89 -18.67 -23.93
CA LYS A 214 9.66 -19.79 -24.85
C LYS A 214 10.93 -20.59 -25.16
N ASP A 215 12.09 -20.10 -24.76
CA ASP A 215 13.39 -20.68 -25.03
C ASP A 215 14.16 -20.81 -23.71
N GLU A 216 14.10 -22.01 -23.12
CA GLU A 216 14.77 -22.33 -21.85
C GLU A 216 16.30 -22.11 -21.91
N THR A 217 16.88 -22.00 -23.10
CA THR A 217 18.31 -21.69 -23.27
C THR A 217 18.65 -20.21 -23.07
N LYS A 218 17.65 -19.34 -22.94
CA LYS A 218 17.79 -17.90 -22.69
C LYS A 218 17.06 -17.48 -21.41
N PRO A 219 17.45 -18.01 -20.24
CA PRO A 219 16.86 -17.60 -18.98
C PRO A 219 17.15 -16.12 -18.69
N GLU A 220 16.36 -15.54 -17.79
CA GLU A 220 16.68 -14.24 -17.20
C GLU A 220 18.01 -14.35 -16.43
N GLN A 221 18.96 -13.46 -16.74
CA GLN A 221 20.28 -13.44 -16.12
C GLN A 221 20.44 -12.18 -15.28
N LEU A 222 21.05 -12.31 -14.09
CA LEU A 222 21.29 -11.16 -13.22
C LEU A 222 22.23 -10.17 -13.91
N LEU A 223 21.89 -8.89 -13.85
CA LEU A 223 22.70 -7.78 -14.36
C LEU A 223 23.23 -6.89 -13.23
N GLY A 224 22.49 -6.80 -12.12
CA GLY A 224 22.86 -5.95 -10.99
C GLY A 224 21.66 -5.61 -10.11
N THR A 225 21.64 -4.38 -9.58
CA THR A 225 20.54 -3.90 -8.74
C THR A 225 20.14 -2.46 -9.09
N VAL A 226 18.92 -2.08 -8.73
CA VAL A 226 18.44 -0.70 -8.83
C VAL A 226 17.90 -0.27 -7.47
N LYS A 227 18.31 0.92 -7.03
CA LYS A 227 17.82 1.57 -5.81
C LYS A 227 16.89 2.73 -6.18
N LEU A 228 15.70 2.72 -5.61
CA LEU A 228 14.71 3.80 -5.64
C LEU A 228 14.66 4.41 -4.24
N PRO A 229 15.39 5.50 -3.96
CA PRO A 229 15.39 6.13 -2.65
C PRO A 229 14.04 6.76 -2.32
N GLU A 230 13.66 6.72 -1.04
CA GLU A 230 12.47 7.40 -0.51
C GLU A 230 11.20 7.21 -1.36
N LEU A 231 10.96 5.97 -1.82
CA LEU A 231 9.87 5.67 -2.73
C LEU A 231 8.53 5.88 -2.02
N LYS A 232 7.83 6.91 -2.51
CA LYS A 232 6.43 7.19 -2.21
C LYS A 232 5.60 7.08 -3.49
N LEU A 233 4.59 6.23 -3.45
CA LEU A 233 3.59 6.04 -4.51
C LEU A 233 2.28 6.67 -4.06
N THR A 234 1.89 7.77 -4.68
CA THR A 234 0.52 8.31 -4.57
C THR A 234 -0.38 7.61 -5.59
N GLN A 235 -1.69 7.80 -5.49
CA GLN A 235 -2.62 7.36 -6.54
C GLN A 235 -2.23 7.99 -7.89
N ASP A 236 -2.55 7.29 -8.98
CA ASP A 236 -2.26 7.69 -10.36
C ASP A 236 -0.75 7.84 -10.67
N VAL A 237 -0.39 8.86 -11.44
CA VAL A 237 0.94 9.00 -12.04
C VAL A 237 1.94 9.62 -11.06
N ASN A 238 3.06 8.92 -10.88
CA ASN A 238 4.19 9.32 -10.05
C ASN A 238 5.41 9.57 -10.94
N GLU A 239 5.67 10.83 -11.29
CA GLU A 239 6.75 11.20 -12.21
C GLU A 239 8.07 11.52 -11.49
N GLY A 240 9.18 11.47 -12.24
CA GLY A 240 10.47 11.99 -11.79
C GLY A 240 11.10 11.20 -10.63
N LYS A 241 10.71 9.93 -10.44
CA LYS A 241 11.30 9.07 -9.40
C LYS A 241 12.74 8.75 -9.77
N ALA A 242 13.69 9.35 -9.07
CA ALA A 242 15.10 9.06 -9.26
C ALA A 242 15.40 7.61 -8.89
N ALA A 243 16.24 6.96 -9.70
CA ALA A 243 16.73 5.64 -9.41
C ALA A 243 18.23 5.55 -9.74
N VAL A 244 18.94 4.73 -8.98
CA VAL A 244 20.35 4.44 -9.18
C VAL A 244 20.50 2.96 -9.45
N MET A 245 20.82 2.62 -10.69
CA MET A 245 21.11 1.26 -11.11
C MET A 245 22.62 1.02 -11.06
N VAL A 246 23.03 -0.08 -10.44
CA VAL A 246 24.42 -0.55 -10.40
C VAL A 246 24.47 -1.88 -11.13
N LEU A 247 25.21 -1.89 -12.23
CA LEU A 247 25.38 -3.04 -13.13
C LEU A 247 26.75 -3.67 -12.92
N ASP A 248 26.78 -4.99 -12.77
CA ASP A 248 28.00 -5.77 -12.54
C ASP A 248 28.57 -6.27 -13.88
N THR A 249 29.61 -5.59 -14.35
CA THR A 249 30.30 -5.90 -15.61
C THR A 249 31.23 -7.11 -15.55
N SER A 250 31.39 -7.74 -14.38
CA SER A 250 32.02 -9.08 -14.31
C SER A 250 31.12 -10.16 -14.90
N LEU A 251 29.81 -9.89 -14.98
CA LEU A 251 28.82 -10.80 -15.57
C LEU A 251 28.77 -10.62 -17.09
N GLU A 252 28.87 -11.73 -17.82
CA GLU A 252 28.79 -11.75 -19.29
C GLU A 252 27.47 -11.13 -19.80
N ALA A 253 26.35 -11.47 -19.15
CA ALA A 253 25.03 -10.92 -19.43
C ALA A 253 24.99 -9.38 -19.37
N THR A 254 25.69 -8.78 -18.41
CA THR A 254 25.81 -7.33 -18.28
C THR A 254 26.63 -6.74 -19.41
N GLN A 255 27.72 -7.37 -19.79
CA GLN A 255 28.53 -6.91 -20.92
C GLN A 255 27.73 -6.94 -22.23
N GLU A 256 26.98 -8.01 -22.47
CA GLU A 256 26.08 -8.10 -23.63
C GLU A 256 24.97 -7.05 -23.59
N PHE A 257 24.35 -6.85 -22.43
CA PHE A 257 23.35 -5.83 -22.22
C PHE A 257 23.87 -4.43 -22.54
N LEU A 258 25.09 -4.10 -22.09
CA LEU A 258 25.72 -2.79 -22.29
C LEU A 258 26.22 -2.56 -23.72
N LYS A 259 26.52 -3.63 -24.48
CA LYS A 259 26.95 -3.54 -25.89
C LYS A 259 25.81 -3.19 -26.87
N ARG A 260 24.54 -3.34 -26.48
CA ARG A 260 23.40 -3.04 -27.38
C ARG A 260 23.28 -1.55 -27.64
N THR A 261 23.48 -1.11 -28.89
CA THR A 261 23.47 0.31 -29.29
C THR A 261 22.17 0.77 -29.92
N GLU A 262 21.22 -0.13 -30.19
CA GLU A 262 19.96 0.16 -30.87
C GLU A 262 18.76 -0.38 -30.10
N GLY A 263 17.65 0.36 -30.14
CA GLY A 263 16.37 -0.01 -29.51
C GLY A 263 16.36 0.10 -27.99
N GLU A 264 15.18 0.06 -27.37
CA GLU A 264 15.08 0.07 -25.91
C GLU A 264 15.65 -1.21 -25.30
N ARG A 265 16.39 -1.06 -24.20
CA ARG A 265 16.91 -2.17 -23.42
C ARG A 265 15.88 -2.58 -22.38
N VAL A 266 15.22 -3.71 -22.60
CA VAL A 266 14.23 -4.22 -21.66
C VAL A 266 14.92 -5.02 -20.55
N VAL A 267 14.62 -4.66 -19.30
CA VAL A 267 15.06 -5.38 -18.10
C VAL A 267 13.86 -5.86 -17.29
N VAL A 268 14.09 -6.87 -16.46
CA VAL A 268 13.13 -7.33 -15.45
C VAL A 268 13.63 -6.89 -14.09
N LEU A 269 12.80 -6.14 -13.36
CA LEU A 269 13.05 -5.76 -11.98
C LEU A 269 12.34 -6.73 -11.06
N LYS A 270 13.08 -7.31 -10.11
CA LYS A 270 12.56 -8.27 -9.14
C LYS A 270 12.83 -7.83 -7.71
N GLY A 271 11.84 -8.00 -6.84
CA GLY A 271 12.11 -7.96 -5.41
C GLY A 271 12.85 -9.21 -4.94
N PHE A 272 13.49 -9.10 -3.78
CA PHE A 272 14.28 -10.14 -3.14
C PHE A 272 14.38 -9.87 -1.63
N GLY A 273 15.03 -10.76 -0.88
CA GLY A 273 15.08 -10.69 0.60
C GLY A 273 15.77 -9.45 1.21
N LYS A 274 16.36 -8.56 0.40
CA LYS A 274 16.92 -7.27 0.84
C LYS A 274 16.33 -6.08 0.07
N THR A 275 15.09 -6.23 -0.40
CA THR A 275 14.41 -5.17 -1.15
C THR A 275 14.15 -3.90 -0.36
N SER A 276 14.15 -3.96 0.97
CA SER A 276 14.02 -2.83 1.88
C SER A 276 14.76 -3.14 3.18
N GLY A 277 15.01 -2.11 3.99
CA GLY A 277 15.42 -2.28 5.39
C GLY A 277 14.31 -2.88 6.28
N HIS A 278 13.08 -2.97 5.79
CA HIS A 278 11.90 -3.36 6.55
C HIS A 278 11.47 -4.82 6.24
N ALA A 279 11.38 -5.67 7.27
CA ALA A 279 11.10 -7.10 7.09
C ALA A 279 9.76 -7.39 6.38
N ALA A 280 8.70 -6.67 6.75
CA ALA A 280 7.40 -6.80 6.10
C ALA A 280 7.42 -6.44 4.61
N ILE A 281 8.18 -5.39 4.23
CA ILE A 281 8.34 -4.97 2.83
C ILE A 281 9.16 -6.00 2.07
N ASN A 282 10.22 -6.55 2.67
CA ASN A 282 11.04 -7.59 2.05
C ASN A 282 10.22 -8.81 1.67
N ALA A 283 9.41 -9.32 2.60
CA ALA A 283 8.59 -10.48 2.35
C ALA A 283 7.44 -10.18 1.38
N GLY A 284 6.81 -9.00 1.50
CA GLY A 284 5.74 -8.57 0.60
C GLY A 284 6.22 -8.34 -0.85
N LEU A 285 7.36 -7.69 -1.02
CA LEU A 285 7.88 -7.32 -2.34
C LEU A 285 8.79 -8.39 -2.94
N ALA A 286 9.16 -9.46 -2.22
CA ALA A 286 9.97 -10.54 -2.79
C ALA A 286 9.35 -11.19 -4.04
N LYS A 287 8.01 -11.13 -4.17
CA LYS A 287 7.28 -11.63 -5.35
C LYS A 287 7.08 -10.58 -6.44
N LEU A 288 7.43 -9.31 -6.19
CA LEU A 288 7.32 -8.24 -7.17
C LEU A 288 8.19 -8.57 -8.38
N ARG A 289 7.57 -8.58 -9.55
CA ARG A 289 8.25 -8.69 -10.84
C ARG A 289 7.61 -7.71 -11.80
N THR A 290 8.42 -6.80 -12.34
CA THR A 290 7.97 -5.86 -13.37
C THR A 290 9.01 -5.74 -14.47
N THR A 291 8.58 -5.31 -15.65
CA THR A 291 9.45 -5.14 -16.82
C THR A 291 9.57 -3.66 -17.13
N VAL A 292 10.79 -3.21 -17.41
CA VAL A 292 11.05 -1.80 -17.75
C VAL A 292 11.89 -1.73 -19.02
N ALA A 293 11.44 -0.91 -19.95
CA ALA A 293 12.25 -0.48 -21.07
C ALA A 293 13.14 0.70 -20.66
N ILE A 294 14.45 0.56 -20.83
CA ILE A 294 15.45 1.59 -20.55
C ILE A 294 15.95 2.15 -21.88
N PRO A 295 15.97 3.49 -22.06
CA PRO A 295 16.58 4.10 -23.23
C PRO A 295 18.04 3.66 -23.40
N VAL A 296 18.52 3.55 -24.64
CA VAL A 296 19.95 3.30 -24.87
C VAL A 296 20.76 4.45 -24.30
N PHE A 297 21.86 4.10 -23.63
CA PHE A 297 22.84 5.04 -23.13
C PHE A 297 24.24 4.57 -23.51
N ALA A 298 25.12 5.53 -23.77
CA ALA A 298 26.54 5.26 -23.94
C ALA A 298 27.16 4.98 -22.57
N VAL A 299 28.04 3.99 -22.51
CA VAL A 299 28.86 3.75 -21.33
C VAL A 299 30.24 4.33 -21.59
N PRO A 300 30.77 5.22 -20.72
CA PRO A 300 32.13 5.68 -20.84
C PRO A 300 33.10 4.49 -20.74
N ASP A 301 34.00 4.37 -21.72
CA ASP A 301 35.12 3.42 -21.71
C ASP A 301 34.72 1.92 -21.59
N LEU A 302 33.85 1.45 -22.50
CA LEU A 302 33.55 0.02 -22.73
C LEU A 302 34.06 -0.46 -24.09
#